data_AF-A0A849TXS3-F1
#
_entry.id   AF-A0A849TXS3-F1
#
_cell.length_a   1.000
_cell.length_b   1.000
_cell.length_c   1.000
_cell.angle_alpha   90.00
_cell.angle_beta   90.00
_cell.angle_gamma   90.00
#
_symmetry.space_group_name_H-M   'P 1'
#
loop_
_entity.id
_entity.type
_entity.pdbx_description
1 polymer ?
#
loop_
_entity_poly.entity_id
_entity_poly.type
_entity_poly.pdbx_seq_one_letter_code
_entity_poly.pdbx_strand_id
1 'polypeptide(L)'
;MTWTEAFFVAMMGALVGGGVSLLVQRWRYSVDQWSSRTTEFCAEVTKLADAASEFWLAERKKDDTKLTADVMRVRGGLMRLEALQLPIQTWCLPQDTTLLSTRFGKLADAITGGDFLKPTRKADLNRALEIQGAAADLIGHLHNSRVTASTIRATMARPLHKRLNKWTSDC
;
A
#
# COMPACT_ATOMS: atom_id res chain seq x y z
N MET A 1 28.06 9.11 46.93
CA MET A 1 27.60 9.55 45.60
C MET A 1 27.91 11.03 45.48
N THR A 2 28.84 11.41 44.60
CA THR A 2 29.22 12.81 44.40
C THR A 2 28.23 13.49 43.47
N TRP A 3 28.08 14.81 43.58
CA TRP A 3 27.15 15.59 42.75
C TRP A 3 27.43 15.45 41.25
N THR A 4 28.69 15.19 40.89
CA THR A 4 29.12 14.89 39.51
C THR A 4 28.54 13.59 38.97
N GLU A 5 28.52 12.51 39.77
CA GLU A 5 27.95 11.21 39.36
C GLU A 5 26.45 11.33 39.07
N ALA A 6 25.71 12.02 39.95
CA ALA A 6 24.29 12.27 39.78
C ALA A 6 23.99 13.07 38.50
N PHE A 7 24.81 14.08 38.19
CA PHE A 7 24.70 14.86 36.96
C PHE A 7 24.94 14.01 35.71
N PHE A 8 25.98 13.17 35.69
CA PHE A 8 26.26 12.28 34.56
C PHE A 8 25.14 11.27 34.32
N VAL A 9 24.60 10.67 35.39
CA VAL A 9 23.47 9.73 35.30
C VAL A 9 22.22 10.43 34.74
N ALA A 10 21.90 11.64 35.24
CA ALA A 10 20.77 12.41 34.73
C ALA A 10 20.95 12.81 33.25
N MET A 11 22.15 13.26 32.86
CA MET A 11 22.46 13.62 31.48
C MET A 11 22.38 12.41 30.54
N MET A 12 22.94 11.26 30.94
CA MET A 12 22.84 10.01 30.18
C MET A 12 21.38 9.54 30.06
N GLY A 13 20.61 9.63 31.15
CA GLY A 13 19.17 9.35 31.13
C GLY A 13 18.42 10.23 30.15
N ALA A 14 18.72 11.54 30.11
CA ALA A 14 18.11 12.48 29.18
C ALA A 14 18.49 12.20 27.72
N LEU A 15 19.76 11.86 27.44
CA LEU A 15 20.23 11.51 26.09
C LEU A 15 19.59 10.22 25.59
N VAL A 16 19.52 9.19 26.44
CA VAL A 16 18.87 7.92 26.10
C VAL A 16 17.37 8.13 25.91
N GLY A 17 16.71 8.84 26.81
CA GLY A 17 15.28 9.15 26.72
C GLY A 17 14.94 9.95 25.46
N GLY A 18 15.73 10.99 25.16
CA GLY A 18 15.58 11.79 23.95
C GLY A 18 15.81 10.97 22.67
N GLY A 19 16.86 10.15 22.63
CA GLY A 19 17.18 9.29 21.50
C GLY A 19 16.09 8.25 21.22
N VAL A 20 15.59 7.57 22.26
CA VAL A 20 14.49 6.60 22.14
C VAL A 20 13.21 7.28 21.66
N SER A 21 12.88 8.46 22.19
CA SER A 21 11.71 9.23 21.75
C SER A 21 11.76 9.57 20.26
N LEU A 22 12.90 10.04 19.76
CA LEU A 22 13.09 10.34 18.33
C LEU A 22 12.96 9.09 17.45
N LEU A 23 13.51 7.95 17.89
CA LEU A 23 13.37 6.69 17.16
C LEU A 23 11.90 6.22 17.09
N VAL A 24 11.17 6.33 18.20
CA VAL A 24 9.74 5.98 18.25
C VAL A 24 8.91 6.91 17.37
N GLN A 25 9.17 8.23 17.41
CA GLN A 25 8.47 9.19 16.55
C GLN A 25 8.74 8.93 15.07
N ARG A 26 10.00 8.69 14.69
CA ARG A 26 10.37 8.36 13.31
C ARG A 26 9.73 7.05 12.84
N TRP A 27 9.66 6.05 13.71
CA TRP A 27 9.00 4.78 13.42
C TRP A 27 7.48 4.98 13.21
N ARG A 28 6.81 5.70 14.12
CA ARG A 28 5.38 6.03 14.00
C ARG A 28 5.09 6.78 12.69
N TYR A 29 5.86 7.82 12.39
CA TYR A 29 5.71 8.58 11.16
C TYR A 29 5.84 7.70 9.90
N SER A 30 6.80 6.77 9.90
CA SER A 30 6.93 5.81 8.79
C SER A 30 5.73 4.86 8.68
N VAL A 31 5.14 4.42 9.78
CA VAL A 31 3.95 3.55 9.76
C VAL A 31 2.71 4.33 9.28
N ASP A 32 2.55 5.58 9.73
CA ASP A 32 1.42 6.43 9.35
C ASP A 32 1.47 6.79 7.86
N GLN A 33 2.65 7.16 7.36
CA GLN A 33 2.85 7.45 5.95
C GLN A 33 2.57 6.21 5.07
N TRP A 34 2.79 4.99 5.60
CA TRP A 34 2.54 3.74 4.89
C TRP A 34 1.05 3.51 4.78
N SER A 35 0.38 3.56 5.93
CA SER A 35 -1.05 3.39 6.03
C SER A 35 -1.77 4.36 5.11
N SER A 36 -1.35 5.63 5.11
CA SER A 36 -1.91 6.67 4.25
C SER A 36 -1.77 6.32 2.76
N ARG A 37 -0.55 5.99 2.29
CA ARG A 37 -0.29 5.63 0.89
C ARG A 37 -1.01 4.36 0.44
N THR A 38 -1.05 3.33 1.29
CA THR A 38 -1.81 2.11 0.98
C THR A 38 -3.30 2.40 0.88
N THR A 39 -3.84 3.28 1.75
CA THR A 39 -5.25 3.66 1.71
C THR A 39 -5.59 4.43 0.43
N GLU A 40 -4.73 5.38 0.06
CA GLU A 40 -4.84 6.13 -1.20
C GLU A 40 -4.81 5.20 -2.42
N PHE A 41 -3.87 4.25 -2.45
CA PHE A 41 -3.78 3.27 -3.53
C PHE A 41 -5.01 2.36 -3.59
N CYS A 42 -5.49 1.83 -2.46
CA CYS A 42 -6.71 1.02 -2.43
C CYS A 42 -7.92 1.82 -2.93
N ALA A 43 -8.04 3.10 -2.56
CA ALA A 43 -9.12 3.96 -3.02
C ALA A 43 -9.09 4.18 -4.54
N GLU A 44 -7.91 4.41 -5.12
CA GLU A 44 -7.75 4.54 -6.57
C GLU A 44 -7.96 3.20 -7.30
N VAL A 45 -7.61 2.06 -6.70
CA VAL A 45 -7.89 0.72 -7.25
C VAL A 45 -9.40 0.52 -7.37
N THR A 46 -10.15 0.77 -6.29
CA THR A 46 -11.62 0.64 -6.29
C THR A 46 -12.25 1.57 -7.33
N LYS A 47 -11.86 2.84 -7.33
CA LYS A 47 -12.37 3.84 -8.29
C LYS A 47 -12.10 3.47 -9.74
N LEU A 48 -10.92 2.90 -10.04
CA LEU A 48 -10.60 2.41 -11.37
C LEU A 48 -11.42 1.15 -11.70
N ALA A 49 -11.55 0.21 -10.77
CA ALA A 49 -12.32 -1.00 -10.96
C ALA A 49 -13.78 -0.68 -11.27
N ASP A 50 -14.37 0.29 -10.57
CA ASP A 50 -15.73 0.77 -10.82
C ASP A 50 -15.85 1.40 -12.21
N ALA A 51 -14.96 2.34 -12.56
CA ALA A 51 -14.97 2.99 -13.87
C ALA A 51 -14.77 1.99 -15.03
N ALA A 52 -13.89 1.00 -14.85
CA ALA A 52 -13.63 -0.04 -15.84
C ALA A 52 -14.81 -1.02 -15.94
N SER A 53 -15.45 -1.36 -14.83
CA SER A 53 -16.66 -2.21 -14.81
C SER A 53 -17.82 -1.51 -15.51
N GLU A 54 -18.07 -0.24 -15.20
CA GLU A 54 -19.05 0.60 -15.89
C GLU A 54 -18.77 0.67 -17.40
N PHE A 55 -17.50 0.83 -17.77
CA PHE A 55 -17.09 0.77 -19.17
C PHE A 55 -17.48 -0.57 -19.79
N TRP A 56 -17.13 -1.69 -19.17
CA TRP A 56 -17.42 -3.02 -19.71
C TRP A 56 -18.92 -3.36 -19.78
N LEU A 57 -19.74 -2.83 -18.89
CA LEU A 57 -21.20 -3.03 -18.87
C LEU A 57 -21.96 -2.16 -19.87
N ALA A 58 -21.39 -1.03 -20.30
CA ALA A 58 -22.06 -0.13 -21.24
C ALA A 58 -22.08 -0.73 -22.66
N GLU A 59 -23.26 -0.86 -23.27
CA GLU A 59 -23.40 -1.08 -24.72
C GLU A 59 -23.13 0.22 -25.48
N ARG A 60 -22.25 0.20 -26.49
CA ARG A 60 -21.89 1.42 -27.24
C ARG A 60 -21.91 1.25 -28.74
N LYS A 61 -22.31 2.32 -29.42
CA LYS A 61 -22.34 2.43 -30.87
C LYS A 61 -21.01 3.02 -31.38
N LYS A 62 -20.72 2.77 -32.66
CA LYS A 62 -19.43 3.06 -33.33
C LYS A 62 -18.97 4.53 -33.27
N ASP A 63 -19.90 5.49 -33.15
CA ASP A 63 -19.62 6.94 -33.13
C ASP A 63 -19.89 7.61 -31.76
N ASP A 64 -19.82 6.85 -30.68
CA ASP A 64 -20.06 7.40 -29.34
C ASP A 64 -18.82 8.17 -28.84
N THR A 65 -18.86 9.50 -28.87
CA THR A 65 -17.79 10.37 -28.31
C THR A 65 -17.51 10.07 -26.82
N LYS A 66 -18.49 9.52 -26.11
CA LYS A 66 -18.32 9.09 -24.72
C LYS A 66 -17.40 7.87 -24.61
N LEU A 67 -17.31 7.00 -25.64
CA LEU A 67 -16.39 5.87 -25.65
C LEU A 67 -14.94 6.34 -25.51
N THR A 68 -14.54 7.36 -26.26
CA THR A 68 -13.19 7.94 -26.19
C THR A 68 -12.92 8.51 -24.80
N ALA A 69 -13.88 9.23 -24.22
CA ALA A 69 -13.74 9.79 -22.88
C ALA A 69 -13.54 8.69 -21.80
N ASP A 70 -14.30 7.60 -21.88
CA ASP A 70 -14.20 6.51 -20.91
C ASP A 70 -12.92 5.69 -21.08
N VAL A 71 -12.47 5.43 -22.31
CA VAL A 71 -11.17 4.82 -22.57
C VAL A 71 -10.05 5.68 -21.96
N MET A 72 -10.10 7.00 -22.14
CA MET A 72 -9.12 7.91 -21.55
C MET A 72 -9.21 7.93 -20.02
N ARG A 73 -10.41 7.86 -19.44
CA ARG A 73 -10.61 7.78 -17.99
C ARG A 73 -10.00 6.51 -17.41
N VAL A 74 -10.26 5.36 -18.01
CA VAL A 74 -9.71 4.06 -17.57
C VAL A 74 -8.19 4.02 -17.74
N ARG A 75 -7.67 4.43 -18.90
CA ARG A 75 -6.23 4.44 -19.16
C ARG A 75 -5.49 5.43 -18.26
N GLY A 76 -6.05 6.62 -18.05
CA GLY A 76 -5.50 7.60 -17.13
C GLY A 76 -5.49 7.09 -15.68
N GLY A 77 -6.52 6.34 -15.28
CA GLY A 77 -6.55 5.67 -13.97
C GLY A 77 -5.47 4.60 -13.82
N LEU A 78 -5.23 3.78 -14.84
CA LEU A 78 -4.13 2.81 -14.84
C LEU A 78 -2.76 3.47 -14.67
N MET A 79 -2.48 4.54 -15.41
CA MET A 79 -1.22 5.28 -15.30
C MET A 79 -1.03 5.91 -13.91
N ARG A 80 -2.12 6.39 -13.29
CA ARG A 80 -2.08 6.90 -11.91
C ARG A 80 -1.77 5.79 -10.91
N LEU A 81 -2.39 4.62 -11.06
CA LEU A 81 -2.10 3.48 -10.19
C LEU A 81 -0.65 3.01 -10.34
N GLU A 82 -0.12 2.95 -11.56
CA GLU A 82 1.28 2.58 -11.80
C GLU A 82 2.24 3.54 -11.08
N ALA A 83 1.96 4.86 -11.13
CA ALA A 83 2.73 5.86 -10.40
C ALA A 83 2.64 5.69 -8.87
N LEU A 84 1.47 5.32 -8.34
CA LEU A 84 1.27 5.06 -6.91
C LEU A 84 1.85 3.71 -6.46
N GLN A 85 2.02 2.75 -7.38
CA GLN A 85 2.55 1.42 -7.06
C GLN A 85 4.04 1.48 -6.69
N LEU A 86 4.84 2.27 -7.41
CA LEU A 86 6.29 2.40 -7.19
C LEU A 86 6.66 2.70 -5.72
N PRO A 87 6.13 3.76 -5.07
CA PRO A 87 6.46 4.03 -3.68
C PRO A 87 5.98 2.92 -2.73
N ILE A 88 4.90 2.22 -3.08
CA ILE A 88 4.38 1.14 -2.24
C ILE A 88 5.34 -0.06 -2.25
N GLN A 89 5.87 -0.42 -3.42
CA GLN A 89 6.82 -1.52 -3.55
C GLN A 89 8.07 -1.30 -2.68
N THR A 90 8.53 -0.06 -2.51
CA THR A 90 9.74 0.22 -1.71
C THR A 90 9.62 -0.16 -0.24
N TRP A 91 8.40 -0.32 0.30
CA TRP A 91 8.18 -0.65 1.72
C TRP A 91 7.62 -2.05 1.93
N CYS A 92 7.27 -2.75 0.84
CA CYS A 92 6.96 -4.17 0.86
C CYS A 92 8.22 -5.01 1.05
N LEU A 93 8.06 -6.21 1.58
CA LEU A 93 9.12 -7.22 1.53
C LEU A 93 9.33 -7.66 0.08
N PRO A 94 10.53 -8.12 -0.32
CA PRO A 94 10.80 -8.54 -1.70
C PRO A 94 9.83 -9.62 -2.23
N GLN A 95 9.35 -10.51 -1.37
CA GLN A 95 8.33 -11.51 -1.76
C GLN A 95 6.96 -10.87 -2.06
N ASP A 96 6.59 -9.84 -1.29
CA ASP A 96 5.32 -9.14 -1.44
C ASP A 96 5.37 -8.20 -2.66
N THR A 97 6.54 -7.67 -3.04
CA THR A 97 6.66 -6.85 -4.26
C THR A 97 6.39 -7.65 -5.52
N THR A 98 6.92 -8.89 -5.63
CA THR A 98 6.64 -9.78 -6.76
C THR A 98 5.16 -10.15 -6.84
N LEU A 99 4.54 -10.46 -5.70
CA LEU A 99 3.11 -10.77 -5.63
C LEU A 99 2.24 -9.55 -5.97
N LEU A 100 2.59 -8.37 -5.45
CA LEU A 100 1.92 -7.11 -5.76
C LEU A 100 1.98 -6.78 -7.25
N SER A 101 3.17 -6.90 -7.86
CA SER A 101 3.36 -6.69 -9.30
C SER A 101 2.54 -7.68 -10.13
N THR A 102 2.52 -8.95 -9.72
CA THR A 102 1.72 -10.00 -10.38
C THR A 102 0.22 -9.70 -10.31
N ARG A 103 -0.29 -9.33 -9.14
CA ARG A 103 -1.72 -9.00 -8.95
C ARG A 103 -2.12 -7.72 -9.68
N PHE A 104 -1.24 -6.73 -9.69
CA PHE A 104 -1.43 -5.52 -10.49
C PHE A 104 -1.48 -5.82 -11.99
N GLY A 105 -0.57 -6.67 -12.49
CA GLY A 105 -0.61 -7.14 -13.88
C GLY A 105 -1.92 -7.82 -14.23
N LYS A 106 -2.41 -8.73 -13.38
CA LYS A 106 -3.73 -9.36 -13.55
C LYS A 106 -4.87 -8.36 -13.62
N LEU A 107 -4.87 -7.33 -12.78
CA LEU A 107 -5.87 -6.26 -12.82
C LEU A 107 -5.76 -5.45 -14.12
N ALA A 108 -4.56 -5.05 -14.52
CA ALA A 108 -4.33 -4.32 -15.76
C ALA A 108 -4.77 -5.12 -17.00
N ASP A 109 -4.47 -6.43 -17.02
CA ASP A 109 -4.89 -7.35 -18.06
C ASP A 109 -6.41 -7.50 -18.07
N ALA A 110 -7.06 -7.67 -16.91
CA ALA A 110 -8.52 -7.72 -16.81
C ALA A 110 -9.17 -6.43 -17.35
N ILE A 111 -8.60 -5.27 -17.04
CA ILE A 111 -9.13 -3.98 -17.51
C ILE A 111 -8.95 -3.79 -19.02
N THR A 112 -7.76 -4.08 -19.55
CA THR A 112 -7.36 -3.67 -20.93
C THR A 112 -7.41 -4.77 -21.98
N GLY A 113 -7.54 -6.03 -21.58
CA GLY A 113 -7.54 -7.15 -22.53
C GLY A 113 -8.78 -7.22 -23.42
N GLY A 114 -8.76 -8.14 -24.39
CA GLY A 114 -9.86 -8.37 -25.32
C GLY A 114 -10.10 -7.19 -26.26
N ASP A 115 -11.35 -6.73 -26.32
CA ASP A 115 -11.83 -5.72 -27.27
C ASP A 115 -11.82 -4.29 -26.70
N PHE A 116 -10.98 -4.00 -25.71
CA PHE A 116 -10.96 -2.71 -24.99
C PHE A 116 -10.89 -1.48 -25.89
N LEU A 117 -10.07 -1.52 -26.95
CA LEU A 117 -9.92 -0.41 -27.91
C LEU A 117 -10.86 -0.52 -29.12
N LYS A 118 -11.67 -1.58 -29.22
CA LYS A 118 -12.52 -1.78 -30.40
C LYS A 118 -13.79 -0.92 -30.30
N PRO A 119 -14.11 -0.12 -31.33
CA PRO A 119 -15.35 0.67 -31.35
C PRO A 119 -16.63 -0.18 -31.33
N THR A 120 -16.52 -1.45 -31.71
CA THR A 120 -17.64 -2.41 -31.79
C THR A 120 -17.68 -3.37 -30.60
N ARG A 121 -17.05 -3.02 -29.48
CA ARG A 121 -17.07 -3.79 -28.24
C ARG A 121 -18.52 -3.97 -27.77
N LYS A 122 -18.86 -5.19 -27.34
CA LYS A 122 -20.14 -5.50 -26.68
C LYS A 122 -20.02 -5.38 -25.17
N ALA A 123 -21.15 -5.20 -24.51
CA ALA A 123 -21.20 -5.29 -23.06
C ALA A 123 -20.75 -6.70 -22.61
N ASP A 124 -19.89 -6.77 -21.60
CA ASP A 124 -19.33 -8.01 -21.07
C ASP A 124 -19.41 -8.02 -19.53
N LEU A 125 -20.40 -8.74 -19.01
CA LEU A 125 -20.62 -8.90 -17.58
C LEU A 125 -19.50 -9.71 -16.91
N ASN A 126 -19.01 -10.76 -17.57
CA ASN A 126 -17.98 -11.62 -17.00
C ASN A 126 -16.69 -10.82 -16.80
N ARG A 127 -16.37 -9.94 -17.76
CA ARG A 127 -15.22 -9.04 -17.64
C ARG A 127 -15.34 -8.05 -16.50
N ALA A 128 -16.51 -7.46 -16.31
CA ALA A 128 -16.76 -6.57 -15.18
C ALA A 128 -16.58 -7.30 -13.82
N LEU A 129 -17.05 -8.54 -13.73
CA LEU A 129 -16.83 -9.38 -12.53
C LEU A 129 -15.35 -9.75 -12.33
N GLU A 130 -14.63 -10.09 -13.40
CA GLU A 130 -13.18 -10.36 -13.35
C GLU A 130 -12.39 -9.16 -12.83
N ILE A 131 -12.73 -7.95 -13.28
CA ILE A 131 -12.09 -6.70 -12.84
C ILE A 131 -12.29 -6.49 -11.34
N GLN A 132 -13.53 -6.60 -10.86
CA GLN A 132 -13.86 -6.44 -9.44
C GLN A 132 -13.18 -7.52 -8.59
N GLY A 133 -13.14 -8.77 -9.07
CA GLY A 133 -12.43 -9.86 -8.42
C GLY A 133 -10.91 -9.60 -8.32
N ALA A 134 -10.29 -9.15 -9.40
CA ALA A 134 -8.87 -8.82 -9.42
C ALA A 134 -8.53 -7.63 -8.51
N ALA A 135 -9.40 -6.62 -8.46
CA ALA A 135 -9.27 -5.47 -7.58
C ALA A 135 -9.38 -5.88 -6.10
N ALA A 136 -10.37 -6.70 -5.76
CA ALA A 136 -10.53 -7.23 -4.40
C ALA A 136 -9.33 -8.09 -3.96
N ASP A 137 -8.80 -8.94 -4.85
CA ASP A 137 -7.62 -9.75 -4.57
C ASP A 137 -6.37 -8.87 -4.35
N LEU A 138 -6.19 -7.81 -5.15
CA LEU A 138 -5.10 -6.85 -4.97
C LEU A 138 -5.19 -6.10 -3.63
N ILE A 139 -6.39 -5.60 -3.29
CA ILE A 139 -6.65 -4.91 -2.02
C ILE A 139 -6.45 -5.85 -0.83
N GLY A 140 -6.96 -7.07 -0.91
CA GLY A 140 -6.79 -8.10 0.11
C GLY A 140 -5.31 -8.42 0.36
N HIS A 141 -4.49 -8.47 -0.69
CA HIS A 141 -3.05 -8.65 -0.55
C HIS A 141 -2.41 -7.52 0.26
N LEU A 142 -2.70 -6.27 -0.10
CA LEU A 142 -2.12 -5.10 0.56
C LEU A 142 -2.47 -5.01 2.05
N HIS A 143 -3.70 -5.38 2.42
CA HIS A 143 -4.09 -5.46 3.82
C HIS A 143 -3.32 -6.53 4.59
N ASN A 144 -3.09 -7.71 3.97
CA ASN A 144 -2.32 -8.77 4.60
C ASN A 144 -0.83 -8.43 4.72
N SER A 145 -0.24 -7.79 3.71
CA SER A 145 1.18 -7.37 3.73
C SER A 145 1.46 -6.30 4.78
N ARG A 146 0.46 -5.45 5.13
CA ARG A 146 0.55 -4.47 6.22
C ARG A 146 0.80 -5.12 7.59
N VAL A 147 0.16 -6.26 7.87
CA VAL A 147 0.30 -6.98 9.14
C VAL A 147 1.73 -7.50 9.29
N THR A 148 2.30 -8.04 8.22
CA THR A 148 3.67 -8.60 8.24
C THR A 148 4.74 -7.54 8.45
N ALA A 149 4.68 -6.42 7.71
CA ALA A 149 5.69 -5.36 7.82
C ALA A 149 5.69 -4.65 9.19
N SER A 150 4.49 -4.40 9.73
CA SER A 150 4.34 -3.81 11.07
C SER A 150 4.76 -4.76 12.18
N THR A 151 4.43 -6.05 12.06
CA THR A 151 4.80 -7.08 13.05
C THR A 151 6.29 -7.35 13.08
N ILE A 152 6.98 -7.41 11.93
CA ILE A 152 8.43 -7.62 11.86
C ILE A 152 9.18 -6.44 12.47
N ARG A 153 8.79 -5.19 12.16
CA ARG A 153 9.41 -4.02 12.81
C ARG A 153 9.12 -3.96 14.31
N ALA A 154 7.91 -4.33 14.73
CA ALA A 154 7.57 -4.40 16.16
C ALA A 154 8.30 -5.53 16.90
N THR A 155 8.52 -6.68 16.26
CA THR A 155 9.30 -7.79 16.85
C THR A 155 10.78 -7.47 16.93
N MET A 156 11.35 -6.72 15.98
CA MET A 156 12.72 -6.21 16.13
C MET A 156 12.88 -5.18 17.26
N ALA A 157 11.81 -4.46 17.64
CA ALA A 157 11.83 -3.55 18.78
C ALA A 157 11.66 -4.25 20.15
N ARG A 158 11.03 -5.44 20.19
CA ARG A 158 10.81 -6.21 21.44
C ARG A 158 12.06 -6.72 22.17
N PRO A 159 13.13 -7.23 21.52
CA PRO A 159 14.31 -7.71 22.24
C PRO A 159 15.10 -6.60 22.93
N LEU A 160 15.02 -5.35 22.44
CA LEU A 160 15.63 -4.19 23.10
C LEU A 160 14.96 -3.89 24.44
N HIS A 161 13.63 -3.93 24.51
CA HIS A 161 12.89 -3.69 25.76
C HIS A 161 13.09 -4.82 26.79
N LYS A 162 13.15 -6.09 26.35
CA LYS A 162 13.42 -7.22 27.27
C LYS A 162 14.85 -7.21 27.80
N ARG A 163 15.84 -6.76 27.00
CA ARG A 163 17.22 -6.61 27.47
C ARG A 163 17.33 -5.46 28.46
N LEU A 164 16.75 -4.30 28.19
CA LEU A 164 16.77 -3.16 29.12
C LEU A 164 16.17 -3.49 30.50
N ASN A 165 15.04 -4.21 30.54
CA ASN A 165 14.42 -4.59 31.82
C ASN A 165 15.22 -5.63 32.62
N LYS A 166 16.01 -6.49 31.95
CA LYS A 166 16.86 -7.47 32.63
C LYS A 166 18.08 -6.80 33.29
N TRP A 167 18.60 -5.74 32.70
CA TRP A 167 19.70 -4.97 33.30
C TRP A 167 19.27 -4.15 34.52
N THR A 168 18.00 -3.76 34.62
CA THR A 168 17.47 -3.02 35.78
C THR A 168 17.04 -3.91 36.95
N SER A 169 16.88 -5.23 36.74
CA SER A 169 16.54 -6.18 37.81
C SER A 169 17.75 -6.80 38.51
N ASP A 170 18.92 -6.72 37.88
CA ASP A 170 20.16 -7.36 38.33
C ASP A 170 21.13 -6.36 39.01
N CYS A 171 20.71 -5.09 39.16
CA CYS A 171 21.38 -4.04 39.93
C CYS A 171 20.52 -3.65 41.14
#